data_AF-A0A970G1W4-F1
#
_entry.id   AF-A0A970G1W4-F1
#
_cell.length_a   1.000
_cell.length_b   1.000
_cell.length_c   1.000
_cell.angle_alpha   90.00
_cell.angle_beta   90.00
_cell.angle_gamma   90.00
#
_symmetry.space_group_name_H-M   'P 1'
#
loop_
_entity.id
_entity.type
_entity.pdbx_description
1 polymer ?
#
loop_
_entity_poly.entity_id
_entity_poly.type
_entity_poly.pdbx_seq_one_letter_code
_entity_poly.pdbx_strand_id
1 'polypeptide(L)'
;MAVKTYYYDPYGELKVGYIIDGLTYTDAAGRTRVPVGSRVFTDDGMYELTEYGGVKISAGPATLSGSSAGDAYITALRDAKLRSARAKLDEAYRQNVSALEEKRSGLKETYAGLKDAAAAASERERAAFHEYAAARGLGSGTAGQAQLAFGTSLLKSLADLDRRYMADQSAIDRELAGLKARYDSALAQAAANADLEELEALYKAWLDRAEAAREEKEAAKKADEAAYRRALEAADYTGDYSNLARFGWTAEQIKKAEERWNKKYGL
;
A
#
# COMPACT_ATOMS: atom_id res chain seq x y z
N MET A 1 -4.43 -29.25 9.64
CA MET A 1 -5.27 -28.31 10.42
C MET A 1 -5.08 -26.93 9.81
N ALA A 2 -6.16 -26.19 9.53
CA ALA A 2 -6.04 -24.88 8.85
C ALA A 2 -5.59 -23.80 9.84
N VAL A 3 -4.47 -23.15 9.57
CA VAL A 3 -3.96 -22.03 10.38
C VAL A 3 -4.38 -20.73 9.71
N LYS A 4 -5.14 -19.89 10.42
CA LYS A 4 -5.52 -18.57 9.90
C LYS A 4 -4.27 -17.70 9.79
N THR A 5 -4.12 -17.04 8.64
CA THR A 5 -3.06 -16.07 8.39
C THR A 5 -3.63 -14.83 7.67
N TYR A 6 -2.77 -13.85 7.45
CA TYR A 6 -3.03 -12.72 6.59
C TYR A 6 -2.07 -12.76 5.39
N TYR A 7 -2.45 -12.14 4.29
CA TYR A 7 -1.57 -11.93 3.15
C TYR A 7 -1.93 -10.64 2.45
N TYR A 8 -0.95 -10.03 1.77
CA TYR A 8 -1.21 -9.02 0.76
C TYR A 8 -1.38 -9.68 -0.58
N ASP A 9 -2.49 -9.41 -1.25
CA ASP A 9 -2.64 -9.81 -2.65
C ASP A 9 -1.65 -9.04 -3.55
N PRO A 10 -1.56 -9.35 -4.86
CA PRO A 10 -0.64 -8.68 -5.77
C PRO A 10 -0.94 -7.18 -5.94
N TYR A 11 -2.13 -6.75 -5.52
CA TYR A 11 -2.58 -5.36 -5.53
C TYR A 11 -2.29 -4.64 -4.20
N GLY A 12 -1.73 -5.33 -3.22
CA GLY A 12 -1.36 -4.81 -1.91
C GLY A 12 -2.52 -4.72 -0.94
N GLU A 13 -3.66 -5.36 -1.20
CA GLU A 13 -4.78 -5.39 -0.26
C GLU A 13 -4.59 -6.50 0.79
N LEU A 14 -4.80 -6.14 2.06
CA LEU A 14 -4.75 -7.11 3.15
C LEU A 14 -5.96 -8.02 3.08
N LYS A 15 -5.72 -9.32 2.98
CA LYS A 15 -6.75 -10.37 2.98
C LYS A 15 -6.46 -11.39 4.06
N VAL A 16 -7.51 -12.08 4.47
CA VAL A 16 -7.39 -13.26 5.35
C VAL A 16 -7.11 -14.46 4.46
N GLY A 17 -6.11 -15.25 4.84
CA GLY A 17 -5.80 -16.53 4.22
C GLY A 17 -5.75 -17.66 5.24
N TYR A 18 -5.60 -18.87 4.73
CA TYR A 18 -5.52 -20.08 5.53
C TYR A 18 -4.36 -20.93 5.02
N ILE A 19 -3.44 -21.28 5.92
CA ILE A 19 -2.32 -22.17 5.63
C ILE A 19 -2.80 -23.60 5.91
N ILE A 20 -2.78 -24.42 4.87
CA ILE A 20 -3.17 -25.82 4.89
C ILE A 20 -2.07 -26.61 4.19
N ASP A 21 -1.43 -27.52 4.91
CA ASP A 21 -0.35 -28.39 4.41
C ASP A 21 0.79 -27.62 3.70
N GLY A 22 1.17 -26.48 4.26
CA GLY A 22 2.27 -25.63 3.76
C GLY A 22 1.89 -24.72 2.58
N LEU A 23 0.64 -24.76 2.11
CA LEU A 23 0.13 -23.91 1.05
C LEU A 23 -0.88 -22.90 1.59
N THR A 24 -0.93 -21.71 0.97
CA THR A 24 -1.85 -20.64 1.39
C THR A 24 -3.06 -20.55 0.48
N TYR A 25 -4.23 -20.53 1.09
CA TYR A 25 -5.53 -20.47 0.44
C TYR A 25 -6.31 -19.24 0.88
N THR A 26 -7.23 -18.79 0.04
CA THR A 26 -8.17 -17.69 0.34
C THR A 26 -9.33 -18.15 1.21
N ASP A 27 -9.55 -19.46 1.35
CA ASP A 27 -10.64 -20.06 2.10
C ASP A 27 -10.15 -21.19 3.02
N ALA A 28 -10.87 -21.40 4.12
CA ALA A 28 -10.54 -22.41 5.14
C ALA A 28 -10.75 -23.86 4.65
N ALA A 29 -11.43 -24.05 3.52
CA ALA A 29 -11.67 -25.36 2.91
C ALA A 29 -10.56 -25.74 1.90
N GLY A 30 -9.59 -24.87 1.64
CA GLY A 30 -8.45 -25.13 0.77
C GLY A 30 -8.80 -25.21 -0.72
N ARG A 31 -9.89 -24.57 -1.16
CA ARG A 31 -10.36 -24.69 -2.57
C ARG A 31 -9.64 -23.74 -3.52
N THR A 32 -9.31 -22.54 -3.04
CA THR A 32 -8.79 -21.46 -3.89
C THR A 32 -7.44 -20.99 -3.38
N ARG A 33 -6.39 -21.14 -4.19
CA ARG A 33 -5.03 -20.72 -3.87
C ARG A 33 -4.92 -19.19 -3.86
N VAL A 34 -4.08 -18.68 -2.96
CA VAL A 34 -3.66 -17.28 -3.02
C VAL A 34 -2.85 -17.06 -4.32
N PRO A 35 -3.12 -15.98 -5.08
CA PRO A 35 -2.46 -15.75 -6.37
C PRO A 35 -0.96 -15.49 -6.24
N VAL A 36 -0.22 -15.83 -7.30
CA VAL A 36 1.21 -15.51 -7.46
C VAL A 36 1.42 -13.99 -7.41
N GLY A 37 2.52 -13.54 -6.79
CA GLY A 37 2.81 -12.14 -6.48
C GLY A 37 2.27 -11.67 -5.14
N SER A 38 1.47 -12.51 -4.45
CA SER A 38 0.98 -12.21 -3.10
C SER A 38 2.07 -12.43 -2.06
N ARG A 39 2.06 -11.63 -1.00
CA ARG A 39 2.96 -11.77 0.14
C ARG A 39 2.21 -12.30 1.35
N VAL A 40 2.55 -13.52 1.76
CA VAL A 40 1.90 -14.24 2.84
C VAL A 40 2.70 -14.07 4.12
N PHE A 41 2.01 -13.79 5.21
CA PHE A 41 2.60 -13.80 6.55
C PHE A 41 2.57 -15.22 7.10
N THR A 42 3.68 -15.66 7.68
CA THR A 42 3.77 -16.93 8.39
C THR A 42 4.53 -16.72 9.69
N ASP A 43 4.47 -17.69 10.59
CA ASP A 43 5.19 -17.63 11.86
C ASP A 43 6.71 -17.58 11.69
N ASP A 44 7.23 -18.14 10.58
CA ASP A 44 8.65 -18.18 10.26
C ASP A 44 9.09 -17.03 9.32
N GLY A 45 8.16 -16.30 8.72
CA GLY A 45 8.52 -15.14 7.89
C GLY A 45 7.44 -14.66 6.95
N MET A 46 7.78 -13.61 6.20
CA MET A 46 7.01 -13.23 5.04
C MET A 46 7.53 -13.96 3.81
N TYR A 47 6.62 -14.51 3.03
CA TYR A 47 6.92 -15.22 1.80
C TYR A 47 6.22 -14.54 0.63
N GLU A 48 6.94 -14.27 -0.45
CA GLU A 48 6.35 -13.87 -1.72
C GLU A 48 6.03 -15.14 -2.52
N LEU A 49 4.76 -15.32 -2.89
CA LEU A 49 4.34 -16.47 -3.66
C LEU A 49 4.76 -16.31 -5.12
N THR A 50 5.59 -17.22 -5.60
CA THR A 50 5.97 -17.33 -7.01
C THR A 50 5.27 -18.51 -7.68
N GLU A 51 5.41 -18.64 -9.00
CA GLU A 51 4.91 -19.80 -9.75
C GLU A 51 5.53 -21.12 -9.26
N TYR A 52 6.74 -21.07 -8.68
CA TYR A 52 7.48 -22.22 -8.18
C TYR A 52 7.36 -22.43 -6.66
N GLY A 53 6.55 -21.61 -5.98
CA GLY A 53 6.35 -21.68 -4.52
C GLY A 53 6.69 -20.38 -3.79
N GLY A 54 6.52 -20.39 -2.47
CA GLY A 54 6.81 -19.23 -1.62
C GLY A 54 8.32 -19.00 -1.45
N VAL A 55 8.79 -17.81 -1.83
CA VAL A 55 10.16 -17.35 -1.59
C VAL A 55 10.17 -16.52 -0.32
N LYS A 56 11.00 -16.89 0.67
CA LYS A 56 11.14 -16.14 1.91
C LYS A 56 11.78 -14.79 1.64
N ILE A 57 11.10 -13.71 2.01
CA ILE A 57 11.56 -12.33 1.81
C ILE A 57 11.84 -11.60 3.14
N SER A 58 11.33 -12.13 4.25
CA SER A 58 11.71 -11.66 5.59
C SER A 58 11.57 -12.78 6.64
N ALA A 59 12.28 -12.65 7.77
CA ALA A 59 12.15 -13.55 8.90
C ALA A 59 10.88 -13.25 9.71
N GLY A 60 10.35 -14.26 10.40
CA GLY A 60 9.07 -14.21 11.09
C GLY A 60 9.18 -14.22 12.61
N PRO A 61 8.06 -13.98 13.29
CA PRO A 61 8.03 -13.74 14.74
C PRO A 61 8.44 -14.96 15.60
N ALA A 62 8.31 -16.20 15.11
CA ALA A 62 8.51 -17.40 15.92
C ALA A 62 9.98 -17.84 16.09
N THR A 63 10.91 -17.33 15.29
CA THR A 63 12.33 -17.73 15.34
C THR A 63 13.23 -16.74 16.10
N LEU A 64 12.68 -15.66 16.67
CA LEU A 64 13.48 -14.51 17.08
C LEU A 64 13.16 -14.04 18.51
N SER A 65 14.03 -14.46 19.44
CA SER A 65 14.24 -13.74 20.70
C SER A 65 15.00 -12.44 20.41
N GLY A 66 14.30 -11.34 20.10
CA GLY A 66 14.91 -10.02 19.95
C GLY A 66 14.05 -8.98 19.23
N SER A 67 14.03 -7.75 19.76
CA SER A 67 13.23 -6.60 19.32
C SER A 67 13.32 -6.24 17.83
N SER A 68 14.38 -6.62 17.11
CA SER A 68 14.65 -6.17 15.74
C SER A 68 13.85 -6.89 14.64
N ALA A 69 13.27 -8.06 14.92
CA ALA A 69 12.53 -8.84 13.93
C ALA A 69 11.07 -8.43 13.77
N GLY A 70 10.43 -8.02 14.88
CA GLY A 70 9.12 -7.38 14.86
C GLY A 70 9.19 -6.10 14.04
N ASP A 71 10.21 -5.27 14.27
CA ASP A 71 10.43 -4.04 13.52
C ASP A 71 10.61 -4.29 12.02
N ALA A 72 11.30 -5.35 11.60
CA ALA A 72 11.48 -5.70 10.19
C ALA A 72 10.17 -6.15 9.52
N TYR A 73 9.35 -6.92 10.22
CA TYR A 73 8.04 -7.37 9.75
C TYR A 73 7.06 -6.19 9.57
N ILE A 74 7.03 -5.30 10.57
CA ILE A 74 6.24 -4.07 10.58
C ILE A 74 6.71 -3.14 9.45
N THR A 75 8.01 -2.96 9.30
CA THR A 75 8.57 -2.13 8.21
C THR A 75 8.18 -2.67 6.83
N ALA A 76 8.25 -3.99 6.61
CA ALA A 76 7.88 -4.59 5.33
C ALA A 76 6.38 -4.48 5.02
N LEU A 77 5.53 -4.49 6.06
CA LEU A 77 4.09 -4.32 5.98
C LEU A 77 3.72 -2.89 5.57
N ARG A 78 4.32 -1.89 6.24
CA ARG A 78 4.25 -0.47 5.90
C ARG A 78 4.70 -0.20 4.46
N ASP A 79 5.84 -0.75 4.07
CA ASP A 79 6.40 -0.59 2.72
C ASP A 79 5.49 -1.15 1.63
N ALA A 80 4.77 -2.24 1.91
CA ALA A 80 3.81 -2.81 0.96
C ALA A 80 2.58 -1.92 0.78
N LYS A 81 1.97 -1.43 1.88
CA LYS A 81 0.84 -0.50 1.83
C LYS A 81 1.21 0.81 1.13
N LEU A 82 2.35 1.38 1.50
CA LEU A 82 2.82 2.65 0.93
C LEU A 82 3.09 2.52 -0.57
N ARG A 83 3.64 1.39 -1.02
CA ARG A 83 3.79 1.08 -2.45
C ARG A 83 2.45 1.00 -3.18
N SER A 84 1.45 0.33 -2.62
CA SER A 84 0.13 0.20 -3.25
C SER A 84 -0.61 1.55 -3.35
N ALA A 85 -0.58 2.35 -2.29
CA ALA A 85 -1.17 3.67 -2.25
C ALA A 85 -0.47 4.61 -3.24
N ARG A 86 0.87 4.56 -3.28
CA ARG A 86 1.67 5.31 -4.24
C ARG A 86 1.37 4.91 -5.68
N ALA A 87 1.23 3.62 -6.00
CA ALA A 87 0.90 3.17 -7.35
C ALA A 87 -0.47 3.70 -7.83
N LYS A 88 -1.49 3.70 -6.96
CA LYS A 88 -2.81 4.28 -7.29
C LYS A 88 -2.73 5.79 -7.50
N LEU A 89 -1.99 6.50 -6.65
CA LEU A 89 -1.77 7.94 -6.80
C LEU A 89 -0.95 8.29 -8.05
N ASP A 90 0.06 7.48 -8.39
CA ASP A 90 0.89 7.64 -9.58
C ASP A 90 0.06 7.49 -10.85
N GLU A 91 -0.77 6.45 -10.93
CA GLU A 91 -1.66 6.22 -12.08
C GLU A 91 -2.64 7.38 -12.25
N ALA A 92 -3.31 7.80 -11.18
CA ALA A 92 -4.22 8.94 -11.21
C ALA A 92 -3.51 10.24 -11.60
N TYR A 93 -2.30 10.48 -11.09
CA TYR A 93 -1.49 11.64 -11.45
C TYR A 93 -1.15 11.63 -12.95
N ARG A 94 -0.68 10.51 -13.49
CA ARG A 94 -0.33 10.36 -14.91
C ARG A 94 -1.52 10.59 -15.83
N GLN A 95 -2.68 10.00 -15.53
CA GLN A 95 -3.91 10.22 -16.32
C GLN A 95 -4.31 11.69 -16.36
N ASN A 96 -4.27 12.38 -15.21
CA ASN A 96 -4.60 13.81 -15.14
C ASN A 96 -3.59 14.68 -15.89
N VAL A 97 -2.29 14.35 -15.83
CA VAL A 97 -1.25 15.05 -16.61
C VAL A 97 -1.51 14.88 -18.11
N SER A 98 -1.78 13.66 -18.58
CA SER A 98 -2.08 13.41 -19.99
C SER A 98 -3.31 14.19 -20.47
N ALA A 99 -4.39 14.22 -19.68
CA ALA A 99 -5.58 15.01 -20.01
C ALA A 99 -5.29 16.53 -20.09
N LEU A 100 -4.41 17.05 -19.22
CA LEU A 100 -3.98 18.45 -19.27
C LEU A 100 -3.10 18.74 -20.49
N GLU A 101 -2.24 17.81 -20.90
CA GLU A 101 -1.42 17.90 -22.11
C GLU A 101 -2.30 17.91 -23.37
N GLU A 102 -3.32 17.05 -23.44
CA GLU A 102 -4.32 17.05 -24.51
C GLU A 102 -5.07 18.38 -24.59
N LYS A 103 -5.54 18.89 -23.44
CA LYS A 103 -6.18 20.22 -23.33
C LYS A 103 -5.23 21.32 -23.84
N ARG A 104 -3.93 21.25 -23.51
CA ARG A 104 -2.91 22.19 -23.96
C ARG A 104 -2.71 22.14 -25.48
N SER A 105 -2.71 20.94 -26.05
CA SER A 105 -2.60 20.73 -27.50
C SER A 105 -3.83 21.27 -28.24
N GLY A 106 -5.03 20.90 -27.79
CA GLY A 106 -6.29 21.39 -28.38
C GLY A 106 -6.44 22.92 -28.26
N LEU A 107 -5.95 23.51 -27.18
CA LEU A 107 -5.87 24.97 -27.02
C LEU A 107 -5.00 25.59 -28.13
N LYS A 108 -3.81 25.05 -28.36
CA LYS A 108 -2.89 25.54 -29.41
C LYS A 108 -3.55 25.50 -30.80
N GLU A 109 -4.19 24.39 -31.14
CA GLU A 109 -4.89 24.23 -32.42
C GLU A 109 -6.06 25.23 -32.56
N THR A 110 -6.86 25.38 -31.51
CA THR A 110 -7.97 26.34 -31.49
C THR A 110 -7.49 27.76 -31.76
N TYR A 111 -6.42 28.21 -31.08
CA TYR A 111 -5.89 29.55 -31.26
C TYR A 111 -5.19 29.75 -32.62
N ALA A 112 -4.58 28.70 -33.18
CA ALA A 112 -4.09 28.76 -34.56
C ALA A 112 -5.25 29.00 -35.54
N GLY A 113 -6.32 28.22 -35.44
CA GLY A 113 -7.51 28.40 -36.28
C GLY A 113 -8.19 29.77 -36.10
N LEU A 114 -8.24 30.30 -34.88
CA LEU A 114 -8.75 31.65 -34.62
C LEU A 114 -7.90 32.75 -35.26
N LYS A 115 -6.56 32.60 -35.26
CA LYS A 115 -5.65 33.54 -35.93
C LYS A 115 -5.81 33.48 -37.44
N ASP A 116 -5.92 32.29 -38.01
CA ASP A 116 -6.17 32.10 -39.44
C ASP A 116 -7.52 32.70 -39.86
N ALA A 117 -8.56 32.51 -39.05
CA ALA A 117 -9.87 33.10 -39.28
C ALA A 117 -9.83 34.64 -39.21
N ALA A 118 -9.09 35.22 -38.25
CA ALA A 118 -8.91 36.67 -38.13
C ALA A 118 -8.17 37.26 -39.34
N ALA A 119 -7.10 36.60 -39.80
CA ALA A 119 -6.37 36.99 -41.00
C ALA A 119 -7.27 36.92 -42.25
N ALA A 120 -8.04 35.83 -42.42
CA ALA A 120 -8.98 35.67 -43.52
C ALA A 120 -10.14 36.67 -43.49
N ALA A 121 -10.58 37.12 -42.30
CA ALA A 121 -11.57 38.18 -42.17
C ALA A 121 -10.99 39.54 -42.61
N SER A 122 -9.78 39.87 -42.16
CA SER A 122 -9.08 41.10 -42.54
C SER A 122 -8.84 41.18 -44.05
N GLU A 123 -8.47 40.08 -44.70
CA GLU A 123 -8.28 40.08 -46.16
C GLU A 123 -9.60 40.25 -46.93
N ARG A 124 -10.71 39.69 -46.43
CA ARG A 124 -12.04 39.94 -47.00
C ARG A 124 -12.45 41.40 -46.87
N GLU A 125 -12.21 42.02 -45.72
CA GLU A 125 -12.48 43.45 -45.52
C GLU A 125 -11.62 44.34 -46.43
N ARG A 126 -10.33 44.00 -46.60
CA ARG A 126 -9.45 44.69 -47.54
C ARG A 126 -9.96 44.58 -48.97
N ALA A 127 -10.33 43.39 -49.43
CA ALA A 127 -10.87 43.16 -50.76
C ALA A 127 -12.15 43.96 -51.01
N ALA A 128 -13.11 43.91 -50.07
CA ALA A 128 -14.36 44.67 -50.15
C ALA A 128 -14.11 46.19 -50.18
N PHE A 129 -13.16 46.68 -49.39
CA PHE A 129 -12.76 48.09 -49.43
C PHE A 129 -12.10 48.47 -50.76
N HIS A 130 -11.24 47.62 -51.32
CA HIS A 130 -10.61 47.85 -52.61
C HIS A 130 -11.65 47.96 -53.74
N GLU A 131 -12.64 47.09 -53.75
CA GLU A 131 -13.77 47.17 -54.70
C GLU A 131 -14.58 48.46 -54.51
N TYR A 132 -14.89 48.82 -53.27
CA TYR A 132 -15.59 50.05 -52.93
C TYR A 132 -14.81 51.32 -53.35
N ALA A 133 -13.51 51.35 -53.06
CA ALA A 133 -12.63 52.46 -53.38
C ALA A 133 -12.48 52.64 -54.90
N ALA A 134 -12.36 51.53 -55.64
CA ALA A 134 -12.35 51.54 -57.10
C ALA A 134 -13.68 52.06 -57.68
N ALA A 135 -14.82 51.63 -57.14
CA ALA A 135 -16.14 52.08 -57.58
C ALA A 135 -16.40 53.57 -57.29
N ARG A 136 -15.80 54.12 -56.22
CA ARG A 136 -15.98 55.52 -55.80
C ARG A 136 -14.86 56.46 -56.26
N GLY A 137 -13.83 55.94 -56.92
CA GLY A 137 -12.67 56.73 -57.34
C GLY A 137 -11.88 57.35 -56.18
N LEU A 138 -11.85 56.68 -55.02
CA LEU A 138 -11.10 57.17 -53.85
C LEU A 138 -9.60 57.22 -54.16
N GLY A 139 -8.96 58.35 -53.84
CA GLY A 139 -7.55 58.59 -54.12
C GLY A 139 -6.58 57.76 -53.27
N SER A 140 -5.32 57.72 -53.69
CA SER A 140 -4.24 56.93 -53.05
C SER A 140 -4.03 57.25 -51.56
N GLY A 141 -4.29 58.48 -51.13
CA GLY A 141 -4.20 58.88 -49.72
C GLY A 141 -5.25 58.21 -48.83
N THR A 142 -6.51 58.13 -49.29
CA THR A 142 -7.59 57.45 -48.56
C THR A 142 -7.38 55.94 -48.54
N ALA A 143 -6.85 55.36 -49.62
CA ALA A 143 -6.50 53.95 -49.68
C ALA A 143 -5.34 53.59 -48.72
N GLY A 144 -4.33 54.45 -48.60
CA GLY A 144 -3.20 54.26 -47.67
C GLY A 144 -3.63 54.32 -46.20
N GLN A 145 -4.51 55.27 -45.83
CA GLN A 145 -5.07 55.34 -44.47
C GLN A 145 -5.93 54.12 -44.12
N ALA A 146 -6.73 53.62 -45.07
CA ALA A 146 -7.52 52.42 -44.87
C ALA A 146 -6.64 51.17 -44.72
N GLN A 147 -5.60 51.01 -45.53
CA GLN A 147 -4.65 49.89 -45.39
C GLN A 147 -3.96 49.87 -44.02
N LEU A 148 -3.59 51.03 -43.48
CA LEU A 148 -3.04 51.15 -42.13
C LEU A 148 -4.09 50.78 -41.06
N ALA A 149 -5.35 51.21 -41.23
CA ALA A 149 -6.44 50.86 -40.30
C ALA A 149 -6.71 49.35 -40.27
N PHE A 150 -6.74 48.67 -41.43
CA PHE A 150 -6.89 47.21 -41.48
C PHE A 150 -5.70 46.49 -40.84
N GLY A 151 -4.47 46.92 -41.13
CA GLY A 151 -3.27 46.34 -40.53
C GLY A 151 -3.25 46.49 -39.00
N THR A 152 -3.56 47.67 -38.49
CA THR A 152 -3.62 47.93 -37.04
C THR A 152 -4.75 47.16 -36.35
N SER A 153 -5.91 47.02 -36.99
CA SER A 153 -7.04 46.23 -36.48
C SER A 153 -6.70 44.73 -36.38
N LEU A 154 -6.08 44.17 -37.44
CA LEU A 154 -5.64 42.77 -37.46
C LEU A 154 -4.56 42.53 -36.39
N LEU A 155 -3.53 43.38 -36.32
CA LEU A 155 -2.47 43.27 -35.31
C LEU A 155 -3.02 43.28 -33.89
N LYS A 156 -4.00 44.15 -33.60
CA LYS A 156 -4.68 44.19 -32.30
C LYS A 156 -5.42 42.89 -32.02
N SER A 157 -6.15 42.35 -32.99
CA SER A 157 -6.89 41.10 -32.86
C SER A 157 -5.97 39.91 -32.60
N LEU A 158 -4.84 39.82 -33.32
CA LEU A 158 -3.83 38.79 -33.11
C LEU A 158 -3.17 38.91 -31.74
N ALA A 159 -2.82 40.12 -31.31
CA ALA A 159 -2.26 40.37 -29.98
C ALA A 159 -3.26 40.05 -28.85
N ASP A 160 -4.56 40.29 -29.05
CA ASP A 160 -5.61 39.90 -28.10
C ASP A 160 -5.73 38.36 -28.01
N LEU A 161 -5.68 37.67 -29.14
CA LEU A 161 -5.66 36.19 -29.19
C LEU A 161 -4.41 35.63 -28.49
N ASP A 162 -3.24 36.21 -28.72
CA ASP A 162 -2.00 35.80 -28.04
C ASP A 162 -2.09 35.99 -26.52
N ARG A 163 -2.62 37.12 -26.05
CA ARG A 163 -2.80 37.36 -24.62
C ARG A 163 -3.74 36.35 -23.97
N ARG A 164 -4.85 36.00 -24.64
CA ARG A 164 -5.79 34.99 -24.14
C ARG A 164 -5.17 33.59 -24.15
N TYR A 165 -4.48 33.21 -25.22
CA TYR A 165 -3.74 31.95 -25.29
C TYR A 165 -2.75 31.79 -24.13
N MET A 166 -1.98 32.84 -23.81
CA MET A 166 -1.03 32.81 -22.69
C MET A 166 -1.74 32.73 -21.33
N ALA A 167 -2.90 33.39 -21.17
CA ALA A 167 -3.70 33.31 -19.95
C ALA A 167 -4.25 31.89 -19.73
N ASP A 168 -4.74 31.26 -20.79
CA ASP A 168 -5.28 29.89 -20.76
C ASP A 168 -4.15 28.86 -20.53
N GLN A 169 -3.00 29.04 -21.17
CA GLN A 169 -1.78 28.26 -20.89
C GLN A 169 -1.37 28.37 -19.41
N SER A 170 -1.35 29.59 -18.87
CA SER A 170 -1.03 29.82 -17.46
C SER A 170 -2.07 29.19 -16.53
N ALA A 171 -3.32 29.05 -16.96
CA ALA A 171 -4.35 28.34 -16.19
C ALA A 171 -4.08 26.84 -16.14
N ILE A 172 -3.67 26.23 -17.25
CA ILE A 172 -3.25 24.83 -17.31
C ILE A 172 -2.01 24.60 -16.43
N ASP A 173 -1.02 25.50 -16.46
CA ASP A 173 0.17 25.39 -15.62
C ASP A 173 -0.17 25.47 -14.13
N ARG A 174 -1.14 26.32 -13.73
CA ARG A 174 -1.68 26.37 -12.36
C ARG A 174 -2.42 25.09 -11.97
N GLU A 175 -3.20 24.51 -12.89
CA GLU A 175 -3.88 23.22 -12.67
C GLU A 175 -2.86 22.10 -12.43
N LEU A 176 -1.78 22.06 -13.22
CA LEU A 176 -0.70 21.08 -13.07
C LEU A 176 0.05 21.25 -11.75
N ALA A 177 0.37 22.49 -11.36
CA ALA A 177 0.98 22.78 -10.07
C ALA A 177 0.08 22.35 -8.89
N GLY A 178 -1.23 22.62 -8.98
CA GLY A 178 -2.21 22.19 -7.98
C GLY A 178 -2.35 20.67 -7.90
N LEU A 179 -2.33 19.99 -9.04
CA LEU A 179 -2.36 18.52 -9.12
C LEU A 179 -1.12 17.91 -8.43
N LYS A 180 0.07 18.46 -8.71
CA LYS A 180 1.32 18.04 -8.06
C LYS A 180 1.24 18.20 -6.53
N ALA A 181 0.79 19.36 -6.06
CA ALA A 181 0.64 19.60 -4.61
C ALA A 181 -0.35 18.64 -3.94
N ARG A 182 -1.47 18.32 -4.61
CA ARG A 182 -2.45 17.33 -4.12
C ARG A 182 -1.86 15.92 -4.08
N TYR A 183 -1.10 15.52 -5.10
CA TYR A 183 -0.39 14.25 -5.15
C TYR A 183 0.62 14.15 -4.00
N ASP A 184 1.47 15.16 -3.81
CA ASP A 184 2.48 15.19 -2.73
C ASP A 184 1.80 15.13 -1.35
N SER A 185 0.70 15.87 -1.17
CA SER A 185 -0.10 15.84 0.06
C SER A 185 -0.78 14.48 0.31
N ALA A 186 -1.36 13.87 -0.72
CA ALA A 186 -1.99 12.55 -0.62
C ALA A 186 -0.96 11.46 -0.33
N LEU A 187 0.24 11.56 -0.88
CA LEU A 187 1.35 10.66 -0.57
C LEU A 187 1.80 10.80 0.89
N ALA A 188 1.92 12.04 1.38
CA ALA A 188 2.25 12.31 2.78
C ALA A 188 1.15 11.79 3.74
N GLN A 189 -0.13 11.96 3.39
CA GLN A 189 -1.25 11.39 4.15
C GLN A 189 -1.26 9.87 4.13
N ALA A 190 -1.00 9.25 2.97
CA ALA A 190 -0.88 7.80 2.85
C ALA A 190 0.25 7.26 3.72
N ALA A 191 1.39 7.96 3.79
CA ALA A 191 2.48 7.62 4.70
C ALA A 191 2.06 7.73 6.18
N ALA A 192 1.42 8.84 6.57
CA ALA A 192 0.98 9.05 7.95
C ALA A 192 -0.11 8.06 8.39
N ASN A 193 -1.07 7.74 7.52
CA ASN A 193 -2.14 6.77 7.79
C ASN A 193 -1.61 5.35 7.88
N ALA A 194 -0.64 4.99 7.00
CA ALA A 194 0.04 3.71 7.08
C ALA A 194 0.74 3.55 8.43
N ASP A 195 1.40 4.60 8.96
CA ASP A 195 2.05 4.54 10.28
C ASP A 195 1.05 4.37 11.44
N LEU A 196 -0.11 5.05 11.43
CA LEU A 196 -1.06 5.08 12.56
C LEU A 196 -1.94 3.82 12.71
N GLU A 197 -2.62 3.38 11.64
CA GLU A 197 -3.49 2.18 11.72
C GLU A 197 -2.68 0.92 12.00
N GLU A 198 -1.45 0.89 11.50
CA GLU A 198 -0.52 -0.20 11.65
C GLU A 198 0.04 -0.28 13.07
N LEU A 199 0.47 0.84 13.66
CA LEU A 199 0.90 0.86 15.07
C LEU A 199 -0.20 0.35 16.00
N GLU A 200 -1.45 0.74 15.80
CA GLU A 200 -2.57 0.28 16.64
C GLU A 200 -2.89 -1.21 16.44
N ALA A 201 -2.92 -1.69 15.20
CA ALA A 201 -3.24 -3.08 14.90
C ALA A 201 -2.10 -4.04 15.33
N LEU A 202 -0.84 -3.63 15.16
CA LEU A 202 0.32 -4.39 15.58
C LEU A 202 0.49 -4.39 17.09
N TYR A 203 0.23 -3.27 17.75
CA TYR A 203 0.23 -3.20 19.20
C TYR A 203 -0.83 -4.14 19.80
N LYS A 204 -2.04 -4.15 19.23
CA LYS A 204 -3.11 -5.09 19.63
C LYS A 204 -2.72 -6.55 19.36
N ALA A 205 -2.23 -6.86 18.16
CA ALA A 205 -1.80 -8.22 17.82
C ALA A 205 -0.60 -8.71 18.66
N TRP A 206 0.29 -7.80 19.07
CA TRP A 206 1.39 -8.11 19.99
C TRP A 206 0.88 -8.39 21.40
N LEU A 207 -0.07 -7.60 21.92
CA LEU A 207 -0.71 -7.83 23.22
C LEU A 207 -1.41 -9.19 23.27
N ASP A 208 -2.27 -9.50 22.29
CA ASP A 208 -3.02 -10.77 22.24
C ASP A 208 -2.08 -11.99 22.20
N ARG A 209 -0.95 -11.87 21.47
CA ARG A 209 0.03 -12.95 21.33
C ARG A 209 0.89 -13.12 22.58
N ALA A 210 1.21 -12.02 23.27
CA ALA A 210 1.91 -12.05 24.55
C ALA A 210 1.04 -12.66 25.66
N GLU A 211 -0.28 -12.39 25.64
CA GLU A 211 -1.24 -12.99 26.57
C GLU A 211 -1.42 -14.49 26.31
N ALA A 212 -1.66 -14.90 25.06
CA ALA A 212 -1.79 -16.31 24.71
C ALA A 212 -0.54 -17.14 25.09
N ALA A 213 0.67 -16.59 24.90
CA ALA A 213 1.91 -17.24 25.28
C ALA A 213 2.12 -17.32 26.81
N ARG A 214 1.52 -16.42 27.59
CA ARG A 214 1.53 -16.49 29.07
C ARG A 214 0.53 -17.53 29.55
N GLU A 215 -0.68 -17.55 29.00
CA GLU A 215 -1.71 -18.52 29.34
C GLU A 215 -1.27 -19.95 29.02
N GLU A 216 -0.63 -20.18 27.87
CA GLU A 216 -0.10 -21.49 27.49
C GLU A 216 1.03 -21.95 28.43
N LYS A 217 1.93 -21.04 28.83
CA LYS A 217 2.99 -21.33 29.81
C LYS A 217 2.44 -21.59 31.21
N GLU A 218 1.40 -20.86 31.63
CA GLU A 218 0.73 -21.11 32.90
C GLU A 218 -0.06 -22.41 32.88
N ALA A 219 -0.73 -22.73 31.78
CA ALA A 219 -1.43 -23.99 31.58
C ALA A 219 -0.47 -25.18 31.58
N ALA A 220 0.68 -25.07 30.90
CA ALA A 220 1.73 -26.09 30.90
C ALA A 220 2.30 -26.30 32.31
N LYS A 221 2.62 -25.22 33.04
CA LYS A 221 3.06 -25.31 34.44
C LYS A 221 2.01 -25.98 35.34
N LYS A 222 0.73 -25.61 35.21
CA LYS A 222 -0.37 -26.22 35.96
C LYS A 222 -0.55 -27.70 35.60
N ALA A 223 -0.38 -28.07 34.33
CA ALA A 223 -0.48 -29.44 33.87
C ALA A 223 0.69 -30.30 34.38
N ASP A 224 1.92 -29.78 34.33
CA ASP A 224 3.11 -30.44 34.87
C ASP A 224 3.01 -30.61 36.39
N GLU A 225 2.52 -29.58 37.10
CA GLU A 225 2.32 -29.64 38.55
C GLU A 225 1.22 -30.65 38.92
N ALA A 226 0.13 -30.73 38.14
CA ALA A 226 -0.91 -31.74 38.33
C ALA A 226 -0.41 -33.16 38.01
N ALA A 227 0.41 -33.32 36.97
CA ALA A 227 1.03 -34.59 36.63
C ALA A 227 2.01 -35.06 37.72
N TYR A 228 2.81 -34.14 38.27
CA TYR A 228 3.70 -34.41 39.39
C TYR A 228 2.91 -34.87 40.64
N ARG A 229 1.83 -34.16 41.00
CA ARG A 229 0.98 -34.55 42.14
C ARG A 229 0.37 -35.94 41.97
N ARG A 230 -0.17 -36.26 40.79
CA ARG A 230 -0.74 -37.60 40.52
C ARG A 230 0.32 -38.69 40.59
N ALA A 231 1.52 -38.44 40.07
CA ALA A 231 2.63 -39.40 40.13
C ALA A 231 3.06 -39.66 41.59
N LEU A 232 3.08 -38.61 42.42
CA LEU A 232 3.39 -38.74 43.84
C LEU A 232 2.31 -39.52 44.60
N GLU A 233 1.03 -39.23 44.37
CA GLU A 233 -0.09 -39.96 44.99
C GLU A 233 -0.11 -41.45 44.61
N ALA A 234 0.15 -41.76 43.34
CA ALA A 234 0.25 -43.14 42.87
C ALA A 234 1.44 -43.88 43.49
N ALA A 235 2.59 -43.22 43.63
CA ALA A 235 3.77 -43.76 44.29
C ALA A 235 3.53 -44.01 45.79
N ASP A 236 2.84 -43.09 46.48
CA ASP A 236 2.47 -43.24 47.89
C ASP A 236 1.50 -44.41 48.13
N TYR A 237 0.67 -44.76 47.14
CA TYR A 237 -0.24 -45.89 47.22
C TYR A 237 0.42 -47.23 46.88
N THR A 238 1.29 -47.25 45.87
CA THR A 238 1.89 -48.49 45.32
C THR A 238 3.26 -48.84 45.90
N GLY A 239 3.95 -47.86 46.50
CA GLY A 239 5.32 -48.00 47.01
C GLY A 239 6.41 -47.88 45.94
N ASP A 240 6.07 -47.68 44.68
CA ASP A 240 7.03 -47.51 43.57
C ASP A 240 7.21 -46.03 43.22
N TYR A 241 8.36 -45.47 43.59
CA TYR A 241 8.67 -44.04 43.38
C TYR A 241 9.56 -43.82 42.15
N SER A 242 9.86 -44.87 41.37
CA SER A 242 10.73 -44.80 40.19
C SER A 242 10.25 -43.78 39.14
N ASN A 243 8.94 -43.62 39.01
CA ASN A 243 8.32 -42.67 38.08
C ASN A 243 8.60 -41.19 38.42
N LEU A 244 9.02 -40.87 39.64
CA LEU A 244 9.38 -39.50 40.04
C LEU A 244 10.73 -39.04 39.49
N ALA A 245 11.55 -39.95 38.95
CA ALA A 245 12.79 -39.60 38.24
C ALA A 245 12.52 -38.62 37.08
N ARG A 246 11.37 -38.73 36.42
CA ARG A 246 10.94 -37.85 35.31
C ARG A 246 10.64 -36.41 35.77
N PHE A 247 10.46 -36.21 37.07
CA PHE A 247 10.24 -34.91 37.71
C PHE A 247 11.47 -34.44 38.50
N GLY A 248 12.64 -35.05 38.26
CA GLY A 248 13.93 -34.61 38.81
C GLY A 248 14.35 -35.22 40.15
N TRP A 249 13.65 -36.27 40.62
CA TRP A 249 14.10 -36.99 41.82
C TRP A 249 15.37 -37.81 41.52
N THR A 250 16.34 -37.74 42.44
CA THR A 250 17.56 -38.53 42.32
C THR A 250 17.33 -39.99 42.73
N ALA A 251 18.17 -40.90 42.24
CA ALA A 251 18.08 -42.32 42.58
C ALA A 251 18.15 -42.58 44.10
N GLU A 252 18.93 -41.77 44.84
CA GLU A 252 18.98 -41.85 46.31
C GLU A 252 17.70 -41.37 46.98
N GLN A 253 17.04 -40.34 46.45
CA GLN A 253 15.77 -39.83 46.97
C GLN A 253 14.64 -40.84 46.76
N ILE A 254 14.60 -41.47 45.58
CA ILE A 254 13.64 -42.53 45.23
C ILE A 254 13.81 -43.72 46.19
N LYS A 255 15.03 -44.26 46.29
CA LYS A 255 15.33 -45.40 47.15
C LYS A 255 14.98 -45.14 48.62
N LYS A 256 15.30 -43.94 49.12
CA LYS A 256 14.99 -43.54 50.50
C LYS A 256 13.49 -43.38 50.74
N ALA A 257 12.71 -42.98 49.74
CA ALA A 257 11.25 -42.89 49.82
C ALA A 257 10.61 -44.30 49.82
N GLU A 258 11.09 -45.19 48.97
CA GLU A 258 10.68 -46.61 48.92
C GLU A 258 10.98 -47.33 50.24
N GLU A 259 12.18 -47.16 50.80
CA GLU A 259 12.57 -47.72 52.11
C GLU A 259 11.66 -47.20 53.25
N ARG A 260 11.27 -45.93 53.21
CA ARG A 260 10.34 -45.34 54.18
C ARG A 260 8.94 -45.90 54.04
N TRP A 261 8.48 -46.11 52.81
CA TRP A 261 7.19 -46.70 52.53
C TRP A 261 7.14 -48.15 53.03
N ASN A 262 8.16 -48.97 52.72
CA ASN A 262 8.28 -50.35 53.21
C ASN A 262 8.28 -50.42 54.74
N LYS A 263 9.03 -49.53 55.41
CA LYS A 263 9.04 -49.43 56.88
C LYS A 263 7.69 -49.05 57.49
N LYS A 264 6.88 -48.27 56.77
CA LYS A 264 5.56 -47.78 57.23
C LYS A 264 4.46 -48.83 57.04
N TYR A 265 4.53 -49.64 55.97
CA TYR A 265 3.52 -50.63 55.63
C TYR A 265 3.92 -52.09 55.91
N GLY A 266 5.11 -52.31 56.49
CA GLY A 266 5.48 -53.57 57.14
C GLY A 266 5.91 -54.70 56.21
N LEU A 267 6.65 -54.36 55.14
CA LEU A 267 7.36 -55.32 54.26
C LEU A 267 8.86 -55.34 54.59
#